data_AF-A0A9E5DI56-F1
#
_entry.id   AF-A0A9E5DI56-F1
#
_cell.length_a   1.000
_cell.length_b   1.000
_cell.length_c   1.000
_cell.angle_alpha   90.00
_cell.angle_beta   90.00
_cell.angle_gamma   90.00
#
_symmetry.space_group_name_H-M   'P 1'
#
loop_
_entity.id
_entity.type
_entity.pdbx_description
1 polymer ?
#
loop_
_entity_poly.entity_id
_entity_poly.type
_entity_poly.pdbx_seq_one_letter_code
_entity_poly.pdbx_strand_id
1 'polypeptide(L)'
;MSDYIFPELFVKNVESKRIICRRGDEFTMTSQPSDSCSEIYGSIPYEDVLRYIDLENPALKASIILVDRRELPKALLFEEGTPLCLQEVTGRRLYYIGGLKHVRRGELVVYTVTGKHEVRSTRSVCEGFLLAVIDLTWEKPEKIVLVVSVEQPREISIRESERSSF
;
A
#
# COMPACT_ATOMS: atom_id res chain seq x y z
N MET A 1 -3.16 -19.92 -13.43
CA MET A 1 -2.58 -18.79 -12.69
C MET A 1 -3.74 -17.96 -12.21
N SER A 2 -4.02 -17.88 -10.90
CA SER A 2 -5.07 -16.98 -10.42
C SER A 2 -4.59 -15.55 -10.67
N ASP A 3 -5.40 -14.72 -11.32
CA ASP A 3 -5.14 -13.29 -11.47
C ASP A 3 -5.02 -12.68 -10.06
N TYR A 4 -3.79 -12.44 -9.62
CA TYR A 4 -3.54 -11.91 -8.29
C TYR A 4 -3.83 -10.41 -8.32
N ILE A 5 -4.88 -10.00 -7.61
CA ILE A 5 -5.30 -8.61 -7.49
C ILE A 5 -4.57 -8.02 -6.28
N PHE A 6 -3.67 -7.08 -6.53
CA PHE A 6 -3.09 -6.27 -5.45
C PHE A 6 -4.18 -5.41 -4.79
N PRO A 7 -4.14 -5.22 -3.46
CA PRO A 7 -5.05 -4.29 -2.79
C PRO A 7 -5.00 -2.91 -3.43
N GLU A 8 -6.04 -2.11 -3.26
CA GLU A 8 -6.08 -0.75 -3.78
C GLU A 8 -5.67 0.25 -2.70
N LEU A 9 -4.97 1.31 -3.09
CA LEU A 9 -4.52 2.37 -2.21
C LEU A 9 -5.33 3.64 -2.44
N PHE A 10 -5.77 4.26 -1.35
CA PHE A 10 -6.45 5.54 -1.36
C PHE A 10 -5.79 6.48 -0.36
N VAL A 11 -5.49 7.71 -0.77
CA VAL A 11 -4.77 8.69 0.06
C VAL A 11 -5.65 9.91 0.32
N LYS A 12 -5.62 10.40 1.57
CA LYS A 12 -6.37 11.57 2.01
C LYS A 12 -6.04 12.80 1.16
N ASN A 13 -7.08 13.56 0.79
CA ASN A 13 -7.02 14.81 0.01
C ASN A 13 -6.39 14.65 -1.39
N VAL A 14 -6.54 13.49 -2.01
CA VAL A 14 -6.13 13.25 -3.41
C VAL A 14 -7.35 13.19 -4.33
N GLU A 15 -7.28 13.89 -5.45
CA GLU A 15 -8.32 13.83 -6.49
C GLU A 15 -8.14 12.56 -7.34
N SER A 16 -9.23 11.83 -7.55
CA SER A 16 -9.23 10.62 -8.38
C SER A 16 -10.64 10.32 -8.88
N LYS A 17 -10.76 9.53 -9.95
CA LYS A 17 -12.07 9.05 -10.46
C LYS A 17 -12.73 8.04 -9.52
N ARG A 18 -11.95 7.47 -8.60
CA ARG A 18 -12.42 6.55 -7.57
C ARG A 18 -11.94 7.06 -6.24
N ILE A 19 -12.89 7.29 -5.34
CA ILE A 19 -12.63 7.86 -4.04
C ILE A 19 -13.33 7.04 -2.94
N ILE A 20 -12.84 7.18 -1.73
CA ILE A 20 -13.56 6.82 -0.52
C ILE A 20 -13.97 8.13 0.16
N CYS A 21 -15.27 8.31 0.32
CA CYS A 21 -15.87 9.41 1.05
C CYS A 21 -16.11 8.97 2.49
N ARG A 22 -15.59 9.73 3.45
CA ARG A 22 -15.90 9.55 4.88
C ARG A 22 -17.03 10.49 5.28
N ARG A 23 -18.01 9.98 6.03
CA ARG A 23 -19.09 10.75 6.66
C ARG A 23 -19.24 10.31 8.11
N GLY A 24 -18.65 11.08 9.03
CA GLY A 24 -18.53 10.65 10.43
C GLY A 24 -17.66 9.39 10.52
N ASP A 25 -18.25 8.27 10.96
CA ASP A 25 -17.57 6.97 11.06
C ASP A 25 -17.84 6.05 9.85
N GLU A 26 -18.67 6.48 8.90
CA GLU A 26 -18.98 5.69 7.72
C GLU A 26 -18.00 5.99 6.57
N PHE A 27 -17.53 4.93 5.90
CA PHE A 27 -16.70 5.01 4.71
C PHE A 27 -17.45 4.41 3.52
N THR A 28 -17.53 5.17 2.42
CA THR A 28 -18.24 4.74 1.21
C THR A 28 -17.36 4.95 -0.02
N MET A 29 -17.18 3.89 -0.82
CA MET A 29 -16.50 3.98 -2.11
C MET A 29 -17.46 4.51 -3.18
N THR A 30 -17.05 5.57 -3.88
CA THR A 30 -17.84 6.28 -4.90
C THR A 30 -16.93 6.84 -6.01
N SER A 31 -17.52 7.29 -7.11
CA SER A 31 -16.84 7.96 -8.23
C SER A 31 -16.93 9.49 -8.18
N GLN A 32 -17.80 10.05 -7.32
CA GLN A 32 -18.00 11.49 -7.20
C GLN A 32 -18.04 11.89 -5.73
N PRO A 33 -17.30 12.95 -5.33
CA PRO A 33 -17.44 13.52 -4.00
C PRO A 33 -18.83 14.13 -3.87
N SER A 34 -19.49 13.84 -2.75
CA SER A 34 -20.71 14.55 -2.36
C SER A 34 -20.36 15.69 -1.41
N ASP A 35 -21.16 16.75 -1.38
CA ASP A 35 -20.99 17.88 -0.45
C ASP A 35 -21.01 17.48 1.04
N SER A 36 -21.50 16.29 1.35
CA SER A 36 -21.53 15.73 2.71
C SER A 36 -20.27 14.93 3.11
N CYS A 37 -19.27 14.80 2.23
CA CYS A 37 -18.01 14.13 2.57
C CYS A 37 -17.18 15.01 3.51
N SER A 38 -16.90 14.53 4.72
CA SER A 38 -16.00 15.23 5.65
C SER A 38 -14.53 15.04 5.28
N GLU A 39 -14.19 13.87 4.73
CA GLU A 39 -12.86 13.57 4.20
C GLU A 39 -12.99 12.80 2.88
N ILE A 40 -12.03 13.02 1.98
CA ILE A 40 -11.95 12.34 0.68
C ILE A 40 -10.60 11.64 0.62
N TYR A 41 -10.62 10.37 0.22
CA TYR A 41 -9.42 9.59 -0.05
C TYR A 41 -9.44 9.19 -1.52
N GLY A 42 -8.48 9.65 -2.32
CA GLY A 42 -8.40 9.37 -3.75
C GLY A 42 -7.53 8.16 -4.06
N SER A 43 -7.96 7.34 -5.02
CA SER A 43 -7.16 6.19 -5.46
C SER A 43 -5.89 6.64 -6.17
N ILE A 44 -4.76 6.04 -5.80
CA ILE A 44 -3.44 6.26 -6.40
C ILE A 44 -2.81 4.94 -6.88
N PRO A 45 -1.89 4.98 -7.85
CA PRO A 45 -1.03 3.83 -8.14
C PRO A 45 0.00 3.60 -7.02
N TYR A 46 0.51 2.36 -6.88
CA TYR A 46 1.46 1.98 -5.83
C TYR A 46 2.78 2.74 -5.92
N GLU A 47 3.22 3.04 -7.14
CA GLU A 47 4.45 3.74 -7.45
C GLU A 47 4.45 5.18 -6.88
N ASP A 48 3.28 5.78 -6.71
CA ASP A 48 3.14 7.13 -6.18
C ASP A 48 3.10 7.18 -4.63
N VAL A 49 3.06 6.03 -3.94
CA VAL A 49 3.03 5.97 -2.47
C VAL A 49 4.21 6.70 -1.83
N LEU A 50 5.40 6.62 -2.43
CA LEU A 50 6.61 7.28 -1.91
C LEU A 50 6.44 8.80 -1.78
N ARG A 51 5.56 9.43 -2.57
CA ARG A 51 5.28 10.87 -2.47
C ARG A 51 4.60 11.25 -1.15
N TYR A 52 3.90 10.29 -0.54
CA TYR A 52 3.14 10.46 0.71
C TYR A 52 3.89 9.90 1.92
N ILE A 53 5.19 9.64 1.78
CA ILE A 53 6.08 9.19 2.85
C ILE A 53 7.13 10.28 3.10
N ASP A 54 7.42 10.55 4.37
CA ASP A 54 8.62 11.27 4.78
C ASP A 54 9.80 10.29 4.79
N LEU A 55 10.80 10.53 3.94
CA LEU A 55 11.98 9.65 3.82
C LEU A 55 13.08 10.00 4.82
N GLU A 56 13.08 11.21 5.40
CA GLU A 56 14.05 11.63 6.40
C GLU A 56 13.67 11.06 7.77
N ASN A 57 12.39 11.13 8.10
CA ASN A 57 11.80 10.45 9.25
C ASN A 57 10.67 9.53 8.78
N PRO A 58 10.96 8.24 8.49
CA PRO A 58 10.02 7.27 7.91
C PRO A 58 8.64 7.25 8.57
N ALA A 59 7.71 8.03 8.00
CA ALA A 59 6.33 8.16 8.46
C ALA A 59 5.40 8.61 7.33
N LEU A 60 4.10 8.37 7.47
CA LEU A 60 3.10 8.82 6.51
C LEU A 60 2.85 10.33 6.61
N LYS A 61 2.90 11.03 5.46
CA LYS A 61 2.53 12.46 5.34
C LYS A 61 1.03 12.69 5.21
N ALA A 62 0.25 11.64 4.96
CA ALA A 62 -1.19 11.68 4.82
C ALA A 62 -1.77 10.31 5.18
N SER A 63 -2.99 10.26 5.73
CA SER A 63 -3.68 9.00 5.99
C SER A 63 -3.92 8.21 4.69
N ILE A 64 -3.70 6.90 4.74
CA ILE A 64 -3.83 5.97 3.61
C ILE A 64 -4.80 4.84 3.97
N ILE A 65 -5.71 4.50 3.05
CA ILE A 65 -6.59 3.34 3.15
C ILE A 65 -6.14 2.29 2.14
N LEU A 66 -5.94 1.06 2.63
CA LEU A 66 -5.67 -0.13 1.84
C LEU A 66 -6.93 -1.00 1.74
N VAL A 67 -7.39 -1.27 0.53
CA VAL A 67 -8.63 -2.02 0.26
C VAL A 67 -8.32 -3.30 -0.51
N ASP A 68 -8.44 -4.47 0.12
CA ASP A 68 -8.45 -5.73 -0.61
C ASP A 68 -9.89 -6.07 -1.03
N ARG A 69 -10.17 -6.03 -2.34
CA ARG A 69 -11.52 -6.34 -2.88
C ARG A 69 -12.04 -7.73 -2.49
N ARG A 70 -11.14 -8.67 -2.17
CA ARG A 70 -11.52 -10.02 -1.75
C ARG A 70 -12.03 -10.07 -0.31
N GLU A 71 -11.74 -9.04 0.48
CA GLU A 71 -12.03 -8.97 1.91
C GLU A 71 -13.06 -7.89 2.25
N LEU A 72 -13.70 -7.30 1.24
CA LEU A 72 -14.79 -6.37 1.44
C LEU A 72 -15.86 -6.98 2.36
N PRO A 73 -16.40 -6.19 3.30
CA PRO A 73 -16.26 -4.73 3.40
C PRO A 73 -15.01 -4.24 4.16
N LYS A 74 -14.08 -5.11 4.59
CA LYS A 74 -12.95 -4.71 5.44
C LYS A 74 -11.86 -3.97 4.65
N ALA A 75 -11.32 -2.93 5.26
CA ALA A 75 -10.14 -2.21 4.78
C ALA A 75 -9.26 -1.78 5.96
N LEU A 76 -8.02 -1.43 5.66
CA LEU A 76 -7.04 -0.99 6.65
C LEU A 76 -6.77 0.50 6.48
N LEU A 77 -6.95 1.27 7.54
CA LEU A 77 -6.60 2.69 7.59
C LEU A 77 -5.30 2.87 8.38
N PHE A 78 -4.34 3.50 7.73
CA PHE A 78 -3.10 3.99 8.31
C PHE A 78 -3.24 5.51 8.45
N GLU A 79 -3.03 6.04 9.64
CA GLU A 79 -3.24 7.46 9.90
C GLU A 79 -2.01 8.28 9.48
N GLU A 80 -2.21 9.57 9.25
CA GLU A 80 -1.10 10.51 9.11
C GLU A 80 -0.16 10.42 10.32
N GLY A 81 1.15 10.44 10.07
CA GLY A 81 2.16 10.27 11.09
C GLY A 81 2.46 8.83 11.50
N THR A 82 1.73 7.83 10.97
CA THR A 82 2.05 6.41 11.25
C THR A 82 3.51 6.12 10.90
N PRO A 83 4.33 5.62 11.85
CA PRO A 83 5.74 5.32 11.61
C PRO A 83 5.91 4.12 10.69
N LEU A 84 6.92 4.18 9.83
CA LEU A 84 7.20 3.20 8.80
C LEU A 84 8.60 2.61 8.97
N CYS A 85 8.73 1.34 8.63
CA CYS A 85 10.00 0.71 8.32
C CYS A 85 10.11 0.55 6.81
N LEU A 86 11.16 1.14 6.24
CA LEU A 86 11.47 1.05 4.82
C LEU A 86 12.64 0.10 4.63
N GLN A 87 12.49 -0.86 3.72
CA GLN A 87 13.59 -1.75 3.33
C GLN A 87 13.75 -1.73 1.81
N GLU A 88 14.89 -1.23 1.35
CA GLU A 88 15.28 -1.29 -0.06
C GLU A 88 16.07 -2.57 -0.35
N VAL A 89 15.76 -3.21 -1.48
CA VAL A 89 16.54 -4.31 -2.05
C VAL A 89 16.86 -3.98 -3.49
N THR A 90 18.15 -4.05 -3.87
CA THR A 90 18.63 -3.74 -5.22
C THR A 90 19.15 -4.98 -5.94
N GLY A 91 18.92 -5.11 -7.24
CA GLY A 91 19.39 -6.27 -8.01
C GLY A 91 19.25 -6.14 -9.52
N ARG A 92 19.71 -7.16 -10.28
CA ARG A 92 19.50 -7.18 -11.73
C ARG A 92 18.06 -7.58 -12.08
N ARG A 93 17.52 -8.56 -11.34
CA ARG A 93 16.09 -8.89 -11.31
C ARG A 93 15.70 -9.21 -9.87
N LEU A 94 14.51 -8.76 -9.48
CA LEU A 94 13.98 -8.93 -8.13
C LEU A 94 12.62 -9.62 -8.18
N TYR A 95 12.36 -10.47 -7.21
CA TYR A 95 11.08 -11.16 -7.05
C TYR A 95 10.65 -11.08 -5.58
N TYR A 96 9.60 -10.31 -5.29
CA TYR A 96 8.99 -10.30 -3.97
C TYR A 96 8.25 -11.61 -3.69
N ILE A 97 8.48 -12.19 -2.52
CA ILE A 97 7.88 -13.46 -2.06
C ILE A 97 7.39 -13.42 -0.61
N GLY A 98 7.47 -12.25 0.05
CA GLY A 98 7.05 -12.10 1.44
C GLY A 98 5.54 -12.14 1.65
N GLY A 99 5.11 -12.21 2.90
CA GLY A 99 3.70 -12.06 3.27
C GLY A 99 3.08 -10.77 2.74
N LEU A 100 1.79 -10.82 2.37
CA LEU A 100 1.10 -9.71 1.69
C LEU A 100 0.32 -8.79 2.64
N LYS A 101 0.20 -9.17 3.92
CA LYS A 101 -0.49 -8.41 4.96
C LYS A 101 0.42 -8.03 6.11
N HIS A 102 1.26 -8.97 6.52
CA HIS A 102 2.16 -8.82 7.65
C HIS A 102 3.51 -9.40 7.26
N VAL A 103 4.58 -8.70 7.66
CA VAL A 103 5.96 -9.11 7.46
C VAL A 103 6.60 -9.29 8.82
N ARG A 104 7.31 -10.39 9.03
CA ARG A 104 8.07 -10.64 10.26
C ARG A 104 9.55 -10.37 10.04
N ARG A 105 10.24 -9.87 11.06
CA ARG A 105 11.70 -9.73 11.02
C ARG A 105 12.34 -11.10 10.78
N GLY A 106 13.29 -11.14 9.86
CA GLY A 106 13.98 -12.37 9.44
C GLY A 106 13.20 -13.24 8.44
N GLU A 107 11.96 -12.89 8.11
CA GLU A 107 11.19 -13.58 7.06
C GLU A 107 11.87 -13.39 5.70
N LEU A 108 11.87 -14.43 4.86
CA LEU A 108 12.39 -14.32 3.51
C LEU A 108 11.39 -13.51 2.65
N VAL A 109 11.82 -12.38 2.10
CA VAL A 109 10.92 -11.45 1.40
C VAL A 109 11.24 -11.24 -0.07
N VAL A 110 12.51 -11.38 -0.48
CA VAL A 110 12.91 -11.13 -1.87
C VAL A 110 13.95 -12.14 -2.33
N TYR A 111 13.78 -12.64 -3.56
CA TYR A 111 14.86 -13.28 -4.32
C TYR A 111 15.49 -12.28 -5.28
N THR A 112 16.82 -12.22 -5.27
CA THR A 112 17.61 -11.36 -6.14
C THR A 112 18.44 -12.20 -7.10
N VAL A 113 18.23 -12.02 -8.40
CA VAL A 113 19.11 -12.58 -9.44
C VAL A 113 20.20 -11.56 -9.74
N THR A 114 21.45 -11.97 -9.60
CA THR A 114 22.62 -11.12 -9.86
C THR A 114 23.00 -11.08 -11.35
N GLY A 115 23.97 -10.23 -11.70
CA GLY A 115 24.57 -10.20 -13.04
C GLY A 115 25.13 -11.55 -13.50
N LYS A 116 25.64 -12.38 -12.58
CA LYS A 116 26.23 -13.69 -12.85
C LYS A 116 25.23 -14.86 -12.74
N HIS A 117 23.93 -14.57 -12.67
CA HIS A 117 22.87 -15.57 -12.46
C HIS A 117 22.92 -16.30 -11.11
N GLU A 118 23.69 -15.80 -10.13
CA GLU A 118 23.54 -16.25 -8.74
C GLU A 118 22.21 -15.74 -8.18
N VAL A 119 21.51 -16.60 -7.43
CA VAL A 119 20.31 -16.23 -6.68
C VAL A 119 20.70 -15.96 -5.24
N ARG A 120 20.35 -14.77 -4.74
CA ARG A 120 20.50 -14.39 -3.33
C ARG A 120 19.14 -14.22 -2.71
N SER A 121 19.06 -14.50 -1.42
CA SER A 121 17.87 -14.33 -0.60
C SER A 121 18.04 -13.13 0.31
N THR A 122 17.01 -12.28 0.38
CA THR A 122 16.97 -11.14 1.30
C THR A 122 15.87 -11.37 2.32
N ARG A 123 16.24 -11.29 3.60
CA ARG A 123 15.32 -11.40 4.73
C ARG A 123 14.87 -10.01 5.18
N SER A 124 13.67 -9.92 5.75
CA SER A 124 13.14 -8.65 6.21
C SER A 124 13.89 -8.15 7.45
N VAL A 125 14.22 -6.86 7.47
CA VAL A 125 14.66 -6.17 8.69
C VAL A 125 13.49 -5.50 9.41
N CYS A 126 12.36 -5.37 8.73
CA CYS A 126 11.12 -4.79 9.22
C CYS A 126 10.22 -5.83 9.89
N GLU A 127 9.31 -5.35 10.73
CA GLU A 127 8.25 -6.14 11.33
C GLU A 127 6.99 -5.27 11.41
N GLY A 128 5.86 -5.81 10.99
CA GLY A 128 4.56 -5.12 11.03
C GLY A 128 3.70 -5.36 9.80
N PHE A 129 2.83 -4.41 9.51
CA PHE A 129 1.81 -4.52 8.46
C PHE A 129 2.32 -3.97 7.13
N LEU A 130 2.21 -4.77 6.07
CA LEU A 130 2.66 -4.38 4.74
C LEU A 130 1.69 -3.35 4.15
N LEU A 131 2.18 -2.14 3.91
CA LEU A 131 1.43 -1.09 3.23
C LEU A 131 1.61 -1.19 1.72
N ALA A 132 2.86 -1.32 1.27
CA ALA A 132 3.21 -1.32 -0.15
C ALA A 132 4.49 -2.12 -0.43
N VAL A 133 4.54 -2.70 -1.63
CA VAL A 133 5.77 -3.19 -2.26
C VAL A 133 5.90 -2.42 -3.56
N ILE A 134 6.96 -1.62 -3.67
CA ILE A 134 7.13 -0.67 -4.77
C ILE A 134 8.26 -1.17 -5.66
N ASP A 135 7.91 -1.55 -6.88
CA ASP A 135 8.84 -2.07 -7.87
C ASP A 135 9.36 -0.95 -8.78
N LEU A 136 10.55 -0.43 -8.47
CA LEU A 136 11.22 0.61 -9.25
C LEU A 136 12.03 -0.02 -10.39
N THR A 137 11.32 -0.59 -11.38
CA THR A 137 11.93 -1.34 -12.49
C THR A 137 12.65 -0.46 -13.53
N TRP A 138 12.33 0.84 -13.55
CA TRP A 138 12.97 1.84 -14.40
C TRP A 138 14.36 2.27 -13.90
N GLU A 139 14.70 2.02 -12.64
CA GLU A 139 16.06 2.20 -12.14
C GLU A 139 16.95 1.01 -12.49
N LYS A 140 18.25 1.26 -12.70
CA LYS A 140 19.25 0.20 -12.92
C LYS A 140 20.43 0.40 -11.96
N PRO A 141 20.72 -0.57 -11.07
CA PRO A 141 20.02 -1.84 -10.86
C PRO A 141 18.55 -1.64 -10.43
N GLU A 142 17.69 -2.62 -10.73
CA GLU A 142 16.28 -2.61 -10.32
C GLU A 142 16.20 -2.56 -8.80
N LYS A 143 15.14 -1.95 -8.28
CA LYS A 143 14.90 -1.86 -6.84
C LYS A 143 13.48 -2.27 -6.48
N ILE A 144 13.35 -2.89 -5.31
CA ILE A 144 12.09 -3.05 -4.60
C ILE A 144 12.21 -2.32 -3.28
N VAL A 145 11.20 -1.50 -2.96
CA VAL A 145 11.07 -0.87 -1.65
C VAL A 145 9.88 -1.49 -0.92
N LEU A 146 10.15 -2.13 0.21
CA LEU A 146 9.12 -2.60 1.13
C LEU A 146 8.74 -1.45 2.06
N VAL A 147 7.45 -1.15 2.15
CA VAL A 147 6.89 -0.15 3.06
C VAL A 147 6.04 -0.88 4.10
N VAL A 148 6.51 -0.88 5.35
CA VAL A 148 5.88 -1.61 6.45
C VAL A 148 5.49 -0.64 7.55
N SER A 149 4.22 -0.61 7.95
CA SER A 149 3.78 0.08 9.16
C SER A 149 4.20 -0.72 10.38
N VAL A 150 4.92 -0.08 11.30
CA VAL A 150 5.31 -0.71 12.58
C VAL A 150 4.14 -0.74 13.57
N GLU A 151 3.12 0.09 13.34
CA GLU A 151 1.91 0.14 14.15
C GLU A 151 0.77 -0.63 13.48
N GLN A 152 -0.18 -1.10 14.30
CA GLN A 152 -1.36 -1.79 13.80
C GLN A 152 -2.31 -0.79 13.14
N PRO A 153 -2.67 -0.98 11.85
CA PRO A 153 -3.67 -0.15 11.20
C PRO A 153 -5.05 -0.35 11.81
N ARG A 154 -5.88 0.68 11.73
CA ARG A 154 -7.28 0.58 12.14
C ARG A 154 -8.07 -0.16 11.06
N GLU A 155 -8.77 -1.24 11.43
CA GLU A 155 -9.73 -1.88 10.55
C GLU A 155 -10.97 -0.98 10.42
N ILE A 156 -11.39 -0.70 9.19
CA ILE A 156 -12.59 0.06 8.85
C ILE A 156 -13.48 -0.74 7.91
N SER A 157 -14.76 -0.39 7.84
CA SER A 157 -15.73 -1.01 6.93
C SER A 157 -16.10 -0.04 5.82
N ILE A 158 -15.94 -0.47 4.56
CA ILE A 158 -16.26 0.31 3.37
C ILE A 158 -17.53 -0.25 2.74
N ARG A 159 -18.51 0.63 2.54
CA ARG A 159 -19.70 0.34 1.71
C ARG A 159 -19.43 0.70 0.26
N GLU A 160 -19.90 -0.11 -0.67
CA GLU A 160 -19.96 0.29 -2.07
C GLU A 160 -21.23 1.10 -2.30
N SER A 161 -21.11 2.28 -2.92
CA SER A 161 -22.27 2.99 -3.45
C SER A 161 -22.93 2.11 -4.51
N GLU A 162 -24.23 1.82 -4.37
CA GLU A 162 -24.98 1.14 -5.43
C GLU A 162 -24.78 1.90 -6.74
N ARG A 163 -24.29 1.19 -7.76
CA ARG A 163 -24.23 1.74 -9.12
C ARG A 163 -25.66 2.01 -9.56
N SER A 164 -26.00 3.27 -9.79
CA SER A 164 -27.05 3.61 -10.74
C SER A 164 -26.57 3.12 -12.11
N SER A 165 -27.01 1.92 -12.50
CA SER A 165 -26.85 1.40 -13.85
C SER A 165 -27.50 2.41 -14.81
N PHE A 166 -26.68 3.09 -15.60
CA PHE A 166 -27.14 3.78 -16.81
C PHE A 166 -27.08 2.82 -17.99
#